data_AF-A0A4V2M7A0-F1
#
_entry.id   AF-A0A4V2M7A0-F1
#
_cell.length_a   1.000
_cell.length_b   1.000
_cell.length_c   1.000
_cell.angle_alpha   90.00
_cell.angle_beta   90.00
_cell.angle_gamma   90.00
#
_symmetry.space_group_name_H-M   'P 1'
#
loop_
_entity.id
_entity.type
_entity.pdbx_description
1 polymer ?
#
loop_
_entity_poly.entity_id
_entity_poly.type
_entity_poly.pdbx_seq_one_letter_code
_entity_poly.pdbx_strand_id
1 'polypeptide(L)'
;MARPGAGDHRGGARGRRHATAHGERRPVSVAHLNQTLASWSPAQLGITGDTLEVVRAPHPVLATEGATVDPLDPVMVALASDLVATMRVSPGCVGLAAPQVGIAAQMFALDVTGHPKTRTCHGVFVLCNAVVIESSRQEKGREGCMSVPDFTGDVKRATRVTVTGVLPGTTDHVTISTDAFEARALQHEIDHCNGQLFLDRVAGAHAVYPRKVYQ
;
A
#
# COMPACT_ATOMS: atom_id res chain seq x y z
N MET A 1 -11.06 24.41 -86.28
CA MET A 1 -11.49 25.62 -85.54
C MET A 1 -10.53 25.82 -84.38
N ALA A 2 -9.89 26.98 -84.32
CA ALA A 2 -8.85 27.34 -83.37
C ALA A 2 -9.43 28.12 -82.18
N ARG A 3 -8.88 27.90 -80.97
CA ARG A 3 -8.21 28.93 -80.13
C ARG A 3 -7.80 28.38 -78.75
N PRO A 4 -6.59 28.71 -78.23
CA PRO A 4 -6.14 28.43 -76.87
C PRO A 4 -6.24 29.68 -75.96
N GLY A 5 -6.15 29.49 -74.63
CA GLY A 5 -6.09 30.57 -73.63
C GLY A 5 -5.62 30.08 -72.26
N ALA A 6 -4.66 30.78 -71.68
CA ALA A 6 -3.80 30.42 -70.54
C ALA A 6 -4.36 30.78 -69.14
N GLY A 7 -3.68 30.29 -68.10
CA GLY A 7 -3.72 30.79 -66.71
C GLY A 7 -3.45 29.67 -65.69
N ASP A 8 -2.23 29.43 -65.20
CA ASP A 8 -1.41 30.15 -64.20
C ASP A 8 -1.44 29.46 -62.80
N HIS A 9 -0.28 29.51 -62.15
CA HIS A 9 0.24 28.82 -60.97
C HIS A 9 -0.62 28.83 -59.68
N ARG A 10 -0.43 27.80 -58.82
CA ARG A 10 0.19 27.90 -57.47
C ARG A 10 -0.06 26.67 -56.57
N GLY A 11 0.98 26.30 -55.81
CA GLY A 11 0.83 26.08 -54.36
C GLY A 11 0.67 24.65 -53.83
N GLY A 12 1.78 23.90 -53.72
CA GLY A 12 1.85 22.72 -52.85
C GLY A 12 1.92 23.13 -51.37
N ALA A 13 0.84 22.91 -50.61
CA ALA A 13 0.77 23.21 -49.19
C ALA A 13 1.21 22.01 -48.33
N ARG A 14 2.06 22.31 -47.35
CA ARG A 14 2.63 21.41 -46.34
C ARG A 14 1.57 20.94 -45.35
N GLY A 15 1.40 19.62 -45.19
CA GLY A 15 0.72 19.03 -44.03
C GLY A 15 1.71 18.75 -42.89
N ARG A 16 1.74 19.62 -41.88
CA ARG A 16 2.43 19.37 -40.60
C ARG A 16 1.59 18.40 -39.78
N ARG A 17 2.13 17.23 -39.43
CA ARG A 17 1.57 16.37 -38.38
C ARG A 17 2.02 16.92 -37.03
N HIS A 18 1.07 17.33 -36.19
CA HIS A 18 1.32 17.60 -34.79
C HIS A 18 1.54 16.26 -34.07
N ALA A 19 2.78 15.99 -33.68
CA ALA A 19 3.09 14.96 -32.70
C ALA A 19 2.90 15.57 -31.30
N THR A 20 1.93 15.06 -30.55
CA THR A 20 1.75 15.36 -29.13
C THR A 20 2.89 14.71 -28.35
N ALA A 21 3.67 15.53 -27.64
CA ALA A 21 4.74 15.09 -26.76
C ALA A 21 4.15 14.35 -25.55
N HIS A 22 4.31 13.03 -25.51
CA HIS A 22 4.26 12.28 -24.25
C HIS A 22 5.53 12.64 -23.48
N GLY A 23 5.38 13.38 -22.38
CA GLY A 23 6.49 13.66 -21.47
C GLY A 23 7.02 12.37 -20.87
N GLU A 24 8.25 11.99 -21.24
CA GLU A 24 9.00 10.93 -20.56
C GLU A 24 9.21 11.33 -19.09
N ARG A 25 8.58 10.60 -18.17
CA ARG A 25 8.87 10.72 -16.74
C ARG A 25 10.29 10.20 -16.51
N ARG A 26 11.19 11.06 -16.05
CA ARG A 26 12.55 10.66 -15.67
C ARG A 26 12.48 9.64 -14.52
N PRO A 27 13.33 8.60 -14.51
CA PRO A 27 13.37 7.64 -13.43
C PRO A 27 13.75 8.35 -12.12
N VAL A 28 12.88 8.23 -11.11
CA VAL A 28 13.13 8.76 -9.76
C VAL A 28 14.06 7.79 -9.02
N SER A 29 15.10 8.29 -8.36
CA SER A 29 16.03 7.43 -7.62
C SER A 29 15.40 6.91 -6.32
N VAL A 30 15.75 5.69 -5.91
CA VAL A 30 15.29 5.09 -4.62
C VAL A 30 15.62 6.00 -3.44
N ALA A 31 16.78 6.67 -3.47
CA ALA A 31 17.18 7.62 -2.43
C ALA A 31 16.24 8.83 -2.31
N HIS A 32 15.67 9.32 -3.42
CA HIS A 32 14.70 10.41 -3.41
C HIS A 32 13.34 9.94 -2.88
N LEU A 33 12.90 8.74 -3.27
CA LEU A 33 11.65 8.14 -2.79
C LEU A 33 11.66 7.90 -1.26
N ASN A 34 12.82 7.53 -0.70
CA ASN A 34 13.01 7.42 0.74
C ASN A 34 12.88 8.77 1.47
N GLN A 35 13.32 9.87 0.85
CA GLN A 35 13.20 11.21 1.43
C GLN A 35 11.74 11.68 1.46
N THR A 36 10.97 11.36 0.43
CA THR A 36 9.53 11.64 0.38
C THR A 36 8.82 11.00 1.58
N LEU A 37 9.02 9.70 1.82
CA LEU A 37 8.42 9.02 2.96
C LEU A 37 8.88 9.60 4.31
N ALA A 38 10.18 9.87 4.46
CA ALA A 38 10.72 10.44 5.70
C ALA A 38 10.15 11.83 6.04
N SER A 39 9.66 12.55 5.03
CA SER A 39 9.00 13.84 5.20
C SER A 39 7.48 13.75 5.34
N TRP A 40 6.89 12.57 5.13
CA TRP A 40 5.45 12.39 5.20
C TRP A 40 4.97 12.17 6.64
N SER A 41 3.78 12.66 6.97
CA SER A 41 3.09 12.26 8.20
C SER A 41 1.57 12.32 8.04
N PRO A 42 0.81 11.56 8.83
CA PRO A 42 -0.66 11.63 8.80
C PRO A 42 -1.20 13.05 9.04
N ALA A 43 -0.47 13.89 9.78
CA ALA A 43 -0.87 15.27 10.06
C ALA A 43 -0.95 16.15 8.80
N GLN A 44 -0.21 15.81 7.74
CA GLN A 44 -0.24 16.56 6.47
C GLN A 44 -1.57 16.40 5.71
N LEU A 45 -2.36 15.38 6.04
CA LEU A 45 -3.69 15.20 5.47
C LEU A 45 -4.66 16.29 5.94
N GLY A 46 -4.39 16.93 7.09
CA GLY A 46 -5.26 17.96 7.66
C GLY A 46 -6.63 17.44 8.13
N ILE A 47 -6.76 16.12 8.28
CA ILE A 47 -8.01 15.43 8.66
C ILE A 47 -7.76 14.68 9.97
N THR A 48 -8.58 14.95 10.98
CA THR A 48 -8.67 14.13 12.19
C THR A 48 -9.41 12.85 11.84
N GLY A 49 -8.76 11.69 12.01
CA GLY A 49 -9.38 10.40 11.74
C GLY A 49 -10.32 9.94 12.85
N ASP A 50 -11.40 9.29 12.46
CA ASP A 50 -12.33 8.60 13.35
C ASP A 50 -11.84 7.18 13.64
N THR A 51 -12.23 6.64 14.79
CA THR A 51 -11.96 5.22 15.12
C THR A 51 -13.05 4.35 14.52
N LEU A 52 -12.64 3.37 13.71
CA LEU A 52 -13.53 2.42 13.03
C LEU A 52 -13.56 1.07 13.77
N GLU A 53 -14.64 0.32 13.57
CA GLU A 53 -14.74 -1.05 14.06
C GLU A 53 -13.87 -1.99 13.20
N VAL A 54 -13.09 -2.85 13.87
CA VAL A 54 -12.32 -3.89 13.19
C VAL A 54 -13.17 -5.15 13.03
N VAL A 55 -13.46 -5.54 11.78
CA VAL A 55 -14.22 -6.75 11.48
C VAL A 55 -13.39 -8.01 11.77
N ARG A 56 -14.08 -9.08 12.19
CA ARG A 56 -13.47 -10.37 12.56
C ARG A 56 -13.74 -11.43 11.50
N ALA A 57 -12.82 -12.37 11.32
CA ALA A 57 -13.07 -13.56 10.50
C ALA A 57 -14.23 -14.39 11.10
N PRO A 58 -15.14 -14.95 10.29
CA PRO A 58 -15.14 -14.99 8.82
C PRO A 58 -15.98 -13.87 8.15
N HIS A 59 -15.66 -12.59 8.35
CA HIS A 59 -16.30 -11.50 7.57
C HIS A 59 -15.88 -11.55 6.09
N PRO A 60 -16.82 -11.49 5.12
CA PRO A 60 -16.53 -11.72 3.70
C PRO A 60 -15.51 -10.74 3.11
N VAL A 61 -15.52 -9.48 3.55
CA VAL A 61 -14.57 -8.46 3.08
C VAL A 61 -13.10 -8.87 3.28
N LEU A 62 -12.80 -9.68 4.29
CA LEU A 62 -11.44 -10.12 4.61
C LEU A 62 -10.92 -11.15 3.59
N ALA A 63 -11.81 -11.74 2.79
CA ALA A 63 -11.50 -12.66 1.69
C ALA A 63 -11.70 -12.01 0.31
N THR A 64 -11.97 -10.70 0.26
CA THR A 64 -12.18 -9.94 -0.98
C THR A 64 -10.90 -9.17 -1.31
N GLU A 65 -10.36 -9.38 -2.51
CA GLU A 65 -9.27 -8.54 -3.03
C GLU A 65 -9.71 -7.08 -3.11
N GLY A 66 -8.92 -6.20 -2.53
CA GLY A 66 -9.21 -4.78 -2.47
C GLY A 66 -9.10 -4.12 -3.85
N ALA A 67 -9.99 -3.18 -4.12
CA ALA A 67 -9.92 -2.35 -5.32
C ALA A 67 -8.70 -1.42 -5.28
N THR A 68 -8.14 -1.12 -6.45
CA THR A 68 -7.12 -0.07 -6.60
C THR A 68 -7.67 1.26 -6.12
N VAL A 69 -6.85 1.98 -5.35
CA VAL A 69 -7.18 3.26 -4.73
C VAL A 69 -6.71 4.41 -5.61
N ASP A 70 -7.56 5.41 -5.83
CA ASP A 70 -7.10 6.73 -6.25
C ASP A 70 -6.57 7.46 -4.99
N PRO A 71 -5.26 7.76 -4.89
CA PRO A 71 -4.68 8.39 -3.71
C PRO A 71 -5.17 9.83 -3.49
N LEU A 72 -5.81 10.45 -4.49
CA LEU A 72 -6.39 11.79 -4.40
C LEU A 72 -7.90 11.80 -4.11
N ASP A 73 -8.55 10.63 -4.08
CA ASP A 73 -9.97 10.54 -3.72
C ASP A 73 -10.16 11.00 -2.25
N PRO A 74 -10.96 12.05 -2.00
CA PRO A 74 -11.19 12.55 -0.65
C PRO A 74 -11.69 11.49 0.34
N VAL A 75 -12.46 10.50 -0.11
CA VAL A 75 -12.94 9.39 0.72
C VAL A 75 -11.77 8.51 1.16
N MET A 76 -10.85 8.21 0.24
CA MET A 76 -9.66 7.40 0.53
C MET A 76 -8.65 8.16 1.39
N VAL A 77 -8.52 9.47 1.18
CA VAL A 77 -7.68 10.31 2.02
C VAL A 77 -8.20 10.39 3.46
N ALA A 78 -9.52 10.48 3.65
CA ALA A 78 -10.13 10.40 4.98
C ALA A 78 -9.89 9.02 5.62
N LEU A 79 -10.10 7.93 4.86
CA LEU A 79 -9.83 6.57 5.31
C LEU A 79 -8.39 6.37 5.79
N ALA A 80 -7.40 7.00 5.13
CA ALA A 80 -6.01 6.95 5.59
C ALA A 80 -5.85 7.49 7.02
N SER A 81 -6.53 8.60 7.35
CA SER A 81 -6.55 9.13 8.72
C SER A 81 -7.27 8.19 9.69
N ASP A 82 -8.39 7.59 9.29
CA ASP A 82 -9.18 6.68 10.12
C ASP A 82 -8.39 5.39 10.44
N LEU A 83 -7.65 4.84 9.47
CA LEU A 83 -6.79 3.68 9.67
C LEU A 83 -5.70 3.97 10.71
N VAL A 84 -5.06 5.14 10.62
CA VAL A 84 -4.05 5.57 11.61
C VAL A 84 -4.67 5.77 12.99
N ALA A 85 -5.84 6.41 13.08
CA ALA A 85 -6.54 6.63 14.34
C ALA A 85 -6.91 5.30 15.00
N THR A 86 -7.52 4.40 14.24
CA THR A 86 -7.94 3.06 14.69
C THR A 86 -6.75 2.19 15.11
N MET A 87 -5.65 2.22 14.34
CA MET A 87 -4.41 1.52 14.67
C MET A 87 -3.84 1.99 16.01
N ARG A 88 -3.77 3.31 16.24
CA ARG A 88 -3.15 3.91 17.44
C ARG A 88 -3.90 3.59 18.73
N VAL A 89 -5.22 3.50 18.70
CA VAL A 89 -6.03 3.17 19.88
C VAL A 89 -6.09 1.66 20.15
N SER A 90 -5.61 0.83 19.23
CA SER A 90 -5.65 -0.63 19.31
C SER A 90 -4.39 -1.19 19.98
N PRO A 91 -4.47 -1.77 21.20
CA PRO A 91 -3.30 -2.24 21.93
C PRO A 91 -2.50 -3.30 21.17
N GLY A 92 -1.20 -3.06 20.98
CA GLY A 92 -0.29 -3.98 20.30
C GLY A 92 -0.48 -4.07 18.77
N CYS A 93 -1.35 -3.24 18.20
CA CYS A 93 -1.53 -3.12 16.75
C CYS A 93 -0.37 -2.32 16.15
N VAL A 94 0.26 -2.85 15.10
CA VAL A 94 1.39 -2.21 14.38
C VAL A 94 1.09 -1.97 12.90
N GLY A 95 -0.06 -2.46 12.43
CA GLY A 95 -0.54 -2.32 11.07
C GLY A 95 -2.05 -2.55 11.02
N LEU A 96 -2.72 -1.86 10.11
CA LEU A 96 -4.16 -2.00 9.89
C LEU A 96 -4.50 -1.71 8.43
N ALA A 97 -5.07 -2.69 7.74
CA ALA A 97 -5.49 -2.57 6.36
C ALA A 97 -6.97 -2.19 6.23
N ALA A 98 -7.32 -1.48 5.14
CA ALA A 98 -8.69 -1.07 4.82
C ALA A 98 -9.73 -2.23 4.89
N PRO A 99 -9.42 -3.45 4.41
CA PRO A 99 -10.36 -4.57 4.54
C PRO A 99 -10.72 -4.89 5.99
N GLN A 100 -9.80 -4.66 6.95
CA GLN A 100 -10.06 -4.92 8.36
C GLN A 100 -11.08 -3.94 8.98
N VAL A 101 -11.33 -2.79 8.35
CA VAL A 101 -12.38 -1.84 8.75
C VAL A 101 -13.58 -1.87 7.81
N GLY A 102 -13.75 -2.98 7.06
CA GLY A 102 -14.93 -3.19 6.22
C GLY A 102 -14.83 -2.69 4.78
N ILE A 103 -13.67 -2.17 4.35
CA ILE A 103 -13.52 -1.53 3.04
C ILE A 103 -12.52 -2.32 2.19
N ALA A 104 -12.99 -2.99 1.14
CA ALA A 104 -12.14 -3.73 0.22
C ALA A 104 -11.34 -2.78 -0.69
N ALA A 105 -10.23 -2.24 -0.18
CA ALA A 105 -9.36 -1.30 -0.88
C ALA A 105 -7.87 -1.64 -0.64
N GLN A 106 -7.03 -1.32 -1.63
CA GLN A 106 -5.58 -1.47 -1.56
C GLN A 106 -4.95 -0.33 -0.74
N MET A 107 -5.19 -0.30 0.57
CA MET A 107 -4.65 0.69 1.49
C MET A 107 -4.41 0.10 2.88
N PHE A 108 -3.31 0.48 3.50
CA PHE A 108 -3.03 0.15 4.90
C PHE A 108 -2.19 1.22 5.60
N ALA A 109 -2.35 1.31 6.92
CA ALA A 109 -1.46 2.04 7.82
C ALA A 109 -0.45 1.09 8.48
N LEU A 110 0.75 1.58 8.79
CA LEU A 110 1.78 0.84 9.50
C LEU A 110 2.52 1.77 10.48
N ASP A 111 2.83 1.26 11.67
CA ASP A 111 3.80 1.85 12.59
C ASP A 111 4.41 0.75 13.48
N VAL A 112 5.69 0.44 13.24
CA VAL A 112 6.44 -0.55 14.02
C VAL A 112 7.39 0.10 15.04
N THR A 113 7.23 1.41 15.28
CA THR A 113 8.07 2.18 16.21
C THR A 113 8.00 1.59 17.62
N GLY A 114 9.16 1.45 18.26
CA GLY A 114 9.26 0.94 19.64
C GLY A 114 9.05 -0.57 19.78
N HIS A 115 8.70 -1.31 18.72
CA HIS A 115 8.56 -2.76 18.82
C HIS A 115 9.94 -3.44 18.95
N PRO A 116 10.13 -4.37 19.90
CA PRO A 116 11.47 -4.90 20.26
C PRO A 116 12.14 -5.75 19.18
N LYS A 117 11.39 -6.21 18.17
CA LYS A 117 11.92 -6.97 17.02
C LYS A 117 12.20 -6.11 15.80
N THR A 118 11.92 -4.81 15.87
CA THR A 118 12.15 -3.87 14.78
C THR A 118 13.65 -3.59 14.65
N ARG A 119 14.16 -3.61 13.42
CA ARG A 119 15.55 -3.29 13.10
C ARG A 119 15.60 -2.04 12.21
N THR A 120 14.93 -2.11 11.06
CA THR A 120 14.60 -0.94 10.26
C THR A 120 13.19 -0.45 10.63
N CYS A 121 13.01 0.87 10.71
CA CYS A 121 11.76 1.53 11.05
C CYS A 121 11.64 2.82 10.23
N HIS A 122 10.51 3.00 9.55
CA HIS A 122 10.18 4.20 8.79
C HIS A 122 9.16 5.10 9.49
N GLY A 123 8.87 4.83 10.77
CA GLY A 123 7.84 5.54 11.53
C GLY A 123 6.43 5.18 11.08
N VAL A 124 5.47 6.06 11.38
CA VAL A 124 4.08 5.90 10.96
C VAL A 124 3.90 6.31 9.51
N PHE A 125 3.30 5.44 8.70
CA PHE A 125 2.96 5.76 7.32
C PHE A 125 1.68 5.05 6.84
N VAL A 126 1.11 5.55 5.73
CA VAL A 126 0.01 4.92 5.00
C VAL A 126 0.44 4.76 3.55
N LEU A 127 0.17 3.59 2.95
CA LEU A 127 0.41 3.35 1.53
C LEU A 127 -0.87 2.95 0.81
N CYS A 128 -1.08 3.54 -0.36
CA CYS A 128 -2.04 3.10 -1.36
C CYS A 128 -1.34 2.20 -2.38
N ASN A 129 -2.04 1.17 -2.87
CA ASN A 129 -1.64 0.32 -4.00
C ASN A 129 -0.23 -0.27 -3.83
N ALA A 130 0.12 -0.69 -2.61
CA ALA A 130 1.47 -1.13 -2.33
C ALA A 130 1.74 -2.53 -2.91
N VAL A 131 2.92 -2.73 -3.51
CA VAL A 131 3.34 -4.01 -4.07
C VAL A 131 4.76 -4.35 -3.65
N VAL A 132 5.02 -5.63 -3.36
CA VAL A 132 6.38 -6.15 -3.12
C VAL A 132 7.08 -6.29 -4.47
N ILE A 133 8.17 -5.55 -4.69
CA ILE A 133 8.95 -5.60 -5.94
C ILE A 133 10.21 -6.46 -5.81
N GLU A 134 10.75 -6.61 -4.60
CA GLU A 134 11.84 -7.53 -4.31
C GLU A 134 11.62 -8.20 -2.96
N SER A 135 11.99 -9.48 -2.84
CA SER A 135 11.95 -10.19 -1.57
C SER A 135 13.06 -11.23 -1.49
N SER A 136 13.64 -11.40 -0.30
CA SER A 136 14.69 -12.39 -0.08
C SER A 136 14.70 -12.87 1.37
N ARG A 137 15.35 -14.03 1.60
CA ARG A 137 15.54 -14.69 2.90
C ARG A 137 14.24 -15.05 3.59
N GLN A 138 13.91 -16.34 3.67
CA GLN A 138 12.61 -16.76 4.21
C GLN A 138 12.75 -17.34 5.61
N GLU A 139 12.03 -16.77 6.58
CA GLU A 139 12.04 -17.24 7.97
C GLU A 139 10.63 -17.39 8.53
N LYS A 140 10.47 -18.41 9.38
CA LYS A 140 9.24 -18.59 10.16
C LYS A 140 9.20 -17.59 11.30
N GLY A 141 8.04 -17.02 11.56
CA GLY A 141 7.81 -16.16 12.70
C GLY A 141 6.34 -16.17 13.09
N ARG A 142 6.09 -15.90 14.38
CA ARG A 142 4.77 -15.84 14.95
C ARG A 142 4.07 -14.53 14.56
N GLU A 143 2.90 -14.65 13.95
CA GLU A 143 2.00 -13.54 13.62
C GLU A 143 0.72 -13.62 14.44
N GLY A 144 0.14 -12.45 14.71
CA GLY A 144 -1.24 -12.28 15.15
C GLY A 144 -1.91 -11.24 14.25
N CYS A 145 -3.24 -11.17 14.31
CA CYS A 145 -4.04 -10.23 13.55
C CYS A 145 -5.19 -9.72 14.45
N MET A 146 -5.63 -8.47 14.26
CA MET A 146 -6.79 -7.90 14.95
C MET A 146 -8.11 -8.55 14.49
N SER A 147 -8.20 -8.95 13.23
CA SER A 147 -9.36 -9.64 12.67
C SER A 147 -9.43 -11.13 13.03
N VAL A 148 -8.39 -11.67 13.67
CA VAL A 148 -8.33 -13.05 14.19
C VAL A 148 -7.77 -13.01 15.61
N PRO A 149 -8.53 -12.46 16.58
CA PRO A 149 -8.00 -12.13 17.91
C PRO A 149 -7.64 -13.37 18.74
N ASP A 150 -8.35 -14.48 18.53
CA ASP A 150 -8.22 -15.68 19.36
C ASP A 150 -7.01 -16.55 18.98
N PHE A 151 -6.36 -16.25 17.85
CA PHE A 151 -5.27 -17.07 17.32
C PHE A 151 -4.02 -16.27 16.98
N THR A 152 -2.93 -17.02 16.91
CA THR A 152 -1.65 -16.63 16.33
C THR A 152 -1.16 -17.78 15.46
N GLY A 153 -0.26 -17.53 14.52
CA GLY A 153 0.26 -18.58 13.64
C GLY A 153 1.70 -18.40 13.24
N ASP A 154 2.41 -19.50 13.02
CA ASP A 154 3.77 -19.48 12.49
C ASP A 154 3.74 -19.39 10.97
N VAL A 155 4.10 -18.22 10.45
CA VAL A 155 4.07 -17.88 9.03
C VAL A 155 5.49 -17.66 8.51
N LYS A 156 5.77 -18.24 7.34
CA LYS A 156 7.03 -18.03 6.62
C LYS A 156 6.93 -16.74 5.80
N ARG A 157 7.83 -15.79 6.05
CA ARG A 157 7.90 -14.48 5.37
C ARG A 157 9.29 -14.20 4.88
N ALA A 158 9.40 -13.39 3.84
CA ALA A 158 10.68 -12.79 3.49
C ALA A 158 11.12 -11.87 4.64
N THR A 159 12.37 -11.97 5.09
CA THR A 159 12.92 -11.13 6.15
C THR A 159 13.58 -9.87 5.59
N ARG A 160 13.67 -9.75 4.26
CA ARG A 160 13.99 -8.50 3.58
C ARG A 160 13.06 -8.33 2.38
N VAL A 161 12.45 -7.17 2.27
CA VAL A 161 11.57 -6.80 1.17
C VAL A 161 11.85 -5.39 0.69
N THR A 162 11.58 -5.16 -0.59
CA THR A 162 11.41 -3.84 -1.15
C THR A 162 9.97 -3.71 -1.63
N VAL A 163 9.26 -2.70 -1.14
CA VAL A 163 7.85 -2.40 -1.45
C VAL A 163 7.78 -1.05 -2.13
N THR A 164 6.91 -0.88 -3.12
CA THR A 164 6.55 0.45 -3.64
C THR A 164 5.07 0.70 -3.47
N GLY A 165 4.67 1.96 -3.28
CA GLY A 165 3.28 2.39 -3.12
C GLY A 165 3.16 3.90 -3.35
N VAL A 166 1.97 4.45 -3.10
CA VAL A 166 1.68 5.89 -3.25
C VAL A 166 1.16 6.45 -1.93
N LEU A 167 1.59 7.67 -1.59
CA LEU A 167 1.11 8.36 -0.39
C LEU A 167 -0.30 8.93 -0.61
N PRO A 168 -1.22 8.81 0.36
CA PRO A 168 -2.54 9.42 0.25
C PRO A 168 -2.44 10.94 0.25
N GLY A 169 -3.31 11.60 -0.52
CA GLY A 169 -3.34 13.04 -0.72
C GLY A 169 -2.29 13.57 -1.70
N THR A 170 -1.48 12.70 -2.31
CA THR A 170 -0.44 13.08 -3.27
C THR A 170 -0.40 12.12 -4.47
N THR A 171 0.44 12.45 -5.46
CA THR A 171 0.81 11.52 -6.55
C THR A 171 2.20 10.91 -6.34
N ASP A 172 2.76 11.09 -5.14
CA ASP A 172 4.15 10.76 -4.88
C ASP A 172 4.29 9.27 -4.59
N HIS A 173 5.10 8.63 -5.42
CA HIS A 173 5.52 7.26 -5.17
C HIS A 173 6.54 7.22 -4.05
N VAL A 174 6.54 6.12 -3.31
CA VAL A 174 7.58 5.79 -2.35
C VAL A 174 8.05 4.36 -2.59
N THR A 175 9.30 4.10 -2.22
CA THR A 175 9.89 2.76 -2.23
C THR A 175 10.53 2.54 -0.87
N ILE A 176 10.14 1.47 -0.18
CA ILE A 176 10.61 1.12 1.15
C ILE A 176 11.44 -0.16 1.02
N SER A 177 12.73 -0.07 1.33
CA SER A 177 13.59 -1.26 1.52
C SER A 177 13.78 -1.49 3.00
N THR A 178 13.26 -2.61 3.50
CA THR A 178 13.25 -2.89 4.94
C THR A 178 13.52 -4.36 5.25
N ASP A 179 13.72 -4.66 6.53
CA ASP A 179 14.00 -5.99 7.02
C ASP A 179 13.30 -6.32 8.35
N ALA A 180 13.52 -7.54 8.82
CA ALA A 180 13.07 -8.05 10.11
C ALA A 180 11.55 -7.86 10.31
N PHE A 181 11.15 -7.14 11.37
CA PHE A 181 9.75 -7.04 11.78
C PHE A 181 8.92 -6.14 10.86
N GLU A 182 9.46 -5.03 10.37
CA GLU A 182 8.74 -4.15 9.44
C GLU A 182 8.50 -4.83 8.10
N ALA A 183 9.48 -5.59 7.60
CA ALA A 183 9.31 -6.41 6.40
C ALA A 183 8.16 -7.41 6.53
N ARG A 184 8.04 -8.06 7.70
CA ARG A 184 6.94 -8.98 8.00
C ARG A 184 5.60 -8.26 8.05
N ALA A 185 5.54 -7.12 8.74
CA ALA A 185 4.31 -6.38 8.91
C ALA A 185 3.80 -5.83 7.56
N LEU A 186 4.68 -5.28 6.71
CA LEU A 186 4.32 -4.88 5.34
C LEU A 186 3.70 -6.03 4.53
N GLN A 187 4.32 -7.21 4.55
CA GLN A 187 3.77 -8.38 3.86
C GLN A 187 2.41 -8.81 4.44
N HIS A 188 2.20 -8.66 5.75
CA HIS A 188 0.92 -8.95 6.41
C HIS A 188 -0.19 -7.99 5.95
N GLU A 189 0.08 -6.68 5.91
CA GLU A 189 -0.93 -5.72 5.48
C GLU A 189 -1.23 -5.79 3.98
N ILE A 190 -0.21 -6.10 3.16
CA ILE A 190 -0.41 -6.35 1.72
C ILE A 190 -1.27 -7.59 1.49
N ASP A 191 -1.13 -8.64 2.31
CA ASP A 191 -2.02 -9.80 2.23
C ASP A 191 -3.47 -9.44 2.51
N HIS A 192 -3.71 -8.64 3.55
CA HIS A 192 -5.06 -8.18 3.87
C HIS A 192 -5.67 -7.45 2.68
N CYS A 193 -4.91 -6.56 2.03
CA CYS A 193 -5.33 -5.88 0.81
C CYS A 193 -5.65 -6.86 -0.33
N ASN A 194 -5.03 -8.04 -0.36
CA ASN A 194 -5.27 -9.09 -1.34
C ASN A 194 -6.31 -10.14 -0.88
N GLY A 195 -7.08 -9.86 0.18
CA GLY A 195 -8.09 -10.77 0.70
C GLY A 195 -7.50 -12.04 1.34
N GLN A 196 -6.31 -11.94 1.93
CA GLN A 196 -5.62 -13.03 2.61
C GLN A 196 -5.39 -12.71 4.09
N LEU A 197 -5.61 -13.69 4.94
CA LEU A 197 -5.23 -13.67 6.35
C LEU A 197 -3.93 -14.44 6.55
N PHE A 198 -3.26 -14.23 7.70
CA PHE A 198 -2.12 -15.06 8.08
C PHE A 198 -2.47 -16.57 8.12
N LEU A 199 -3.74 -16.90 8.38
CA LEU A 199 -4.29 -18.26 8.35
C LEU A 199 -4.18 -18.92 6.98
N ASP A 200 -4.17 -18.15 5.90
CA ASP A 200 -4.00 -18.67 4.53
C ASP A 200 -2.53 -18.99 4.22
N ARG A 201 -1.59 -18.59 5.11
CA ARG A 201 -0.14 -18.78 4.93
C ARG A 201 0.50 -19.75 5.90
N VAL A 202 -0.21 -20.23 6.91
CA VAL A 202 0.32 -21.26 7.81
C VAL A 202 0.49 -22.58 7.07
N ALA A 203 1.48 -23.38 7.47
CA ALA A 203 1.73 -24.69 6.85
C ALA A 203 0.66 -25.76 7.18
N GLY A 204 -0.34 -25.41 8.00
CA GLY A 204 -1.43 -26.28 8.42
C GLY A 204 -1.85 -25.98 9.87
N ALA A 205 -2.87 -26.69 10.35
CA ALA A 205 -3.45 -26.47 11.69
C ALA A 205 -2.43 -26.56 12.84
N HIS A 206 -1.39 -27.39 12.70
CA HIS A 206 -0.31 -27.53 13.68
C HIS A 206 0.53 -26.25 13.89
N ALA A 207 0.45 -25.31 12.94
CA ALA A 207 1.13 -24.03 12.98
C ALA A 207 0.20 -22.89 13.42
N VAL A 208 -1.02 -23.19 13.89
CA VAL A 208 -1.96 -22.24 14.49
C VAL A 208 -2.07 -22.51 15.99
N TYR A 209 -2.10 -21.46 16.78
CA TYR A 209 -2.02 -21.54 18.22
C TYR A 209 -3.02 -20.58 18.86
N PRO A 210 -3.75 -20.98 19.91
CA PRO A 210 -4.56 -20.06 20.70
C PRO A 210 -3.72 -18.90 21.20
N ARG A 211 -4.23 -17.67 21.09
CA ARG A 211 -3.56 -16.49 21.63
C ARG A 211 -3.59 -16.60 23.16
N LYS A 212 -2.42 -16.62 23.78
CA LYS A 212 -2.29 -16.55 25.23
C LYS A 212 -2.43 -15.09 25.64
N VAL A 213 -3.56 -14.74 26.25
CA VAL A 213 -3.68 -13.50 26.99
C VAL A 213 -3.08 -13.78 28.37
N TYR A 214 -1.86 -13.29 28.61
CA TYR A 214 -1.35 -13.24 29.97
C TYR A 214 -2.18 -12.17 30.70
N GLN A 215 -3.10 -12.62 31.56
CA GLN A 215 -3.83 -11.76 32.50
C GLN A 215 -2.87 -11.19 33.54
#